data_AF-A0A8T7FSU2-F1
#
_entry.id   AF-A0A8T7FSU2-F1
#
_cell.length_a   1.000
_cell.length_b   1.000
_cell.length_c   1.000
_cell.angle_alpha   90.00
_cell.angle_beta   90.00
_cell.angle_gamma   90.00
#
_symmetry.space_group_name_H-M   'P 1'
#
loop_
_entity.id
_entity.type
_entity.pdbx_description
1 polymer ?
#
loop_
_entity_poly.entity_id
_entity_poly.type
_entity_poly.pdbx_seq_one_letter_code
_entity_poly.pdbx_strand_id
1 'polypeptide(L)'
;MNFPVLSIITFLPFAAGALILMMPAARRNETRAIALAAAAIDLLLSGWVYIQYLLQGMSGYQFLEQYNWLPQLGITLYFGVDGMSAPLVLLTGIVMFTGVLISWGDDDKHVLAGIQGPPARVLCLPLRAGGRRVRRVRLPRPVHAVLLL
;
A
#
# COMPACT_ATOMS: atom_id res chain seq x y z
N MET A 1 1.24 4.45 35.32
CA MET A 1 2.19 4.10 34.25
C MET A 1 1.59 4.56 32.93
N ASN A 2 1.97 5.74 32.43
CA ASN A 2 1.39 6.30 31.20
C ASN A 2 2.13 5.71 30.00
N PHE A 3 1.73 4.52 29.56
CA PHE A 3 2.32 3.88 28.37
C PHE A 3 1.75 4.53 27.11
N PRO A 4 2.57 5.08 26.20
CA PRO A 4 2.10 5.90 25.09
C PRO A 4 1.59 5.04 23.91
N VAL A 5 0.45 4.38 24.11
CA VAL A 5 -0.13 3.45 23.14
C VAL A 5 -0.49 4.15 21.82
N LEU A 6 -1.02 5.36 21.88
CA LEU A 6 -1.47 6.10 20.69
C LEU A 6 -0.31 6.52 19.81
N SER A 7 0.76 7.00 20.43
CA SER A 7 1.99 7.33 19.71
C SER A 7 2.55 6.09 19.01
N ILE A 8 2.57 4.94 19.69
CA ILE A 8 3.07 3.70 19.09
C ILE A 8 2.23 3.30 17.88
N ILE A 9 0.90 3.21 18.01
CA ILE A 9 0.00 2.88 16.89
C ILE A 9 0.20 3.85 15.71
N THR A 10 0.36 5.15 16.00
CA THR A 10 0.53 6.17 14.96
C THR A 10 1.87 6.04 14.24
N PHE A 11 2.98 5.81 14.96
CA PHE A 11 4.33 5.78 14.39
C PHE A 11 4.77 4.39 13.88
N LEU A 12 4.13 3.31 14.33
CA LEU A 12 4.43 1.94 13.92
C LEU A 12 4.38 1.76 12.38
N PRO A 13 3.34 2.18 11.65
CA PRO A 13 3.31 2.03 10.19
C PRO A 13 4.37 2.90 9.49
N PHE A 14 4.69 4.08 10.02
CA PHE A 14 5.78 4.91 9.49
C PHE A 14 7.14 4.22 9.67
N ALA A 15 7.39 3.65 10.85
CA ALA A 15 8.62 2.90 11.12
C ALA A 15 8.74 1.67 10.22
N ALA A 16 7.65 0.91 10.06
CA ALA A 16 7.60 -0.23 9.15
C ALA A 16 7.86 0.18 7.69
N GLY A 17 7.24 1.28 7.22
CA GLY A 17 7.47 1.84 5.89
C GLY A 17 8.91 2.28 5.67
N ALA A 18 9.53 2.92 6.67
CA ALA A 18 10.93 3.32 6.60
C ALA A 18 11.88 2.10 6.54
N LEU A 19 11.61 1.06 7.33
CA LEU A 19 12.37 -0.20 7.27
C LEU A 19 12.26 -0.86 5.90
N ILE A 20 11.06 -0.88 5.31
CA ILE A 20 10.83 -1.41 3.97
C ILE A 20 11.59 -0.60 2.90
N LEU A 21 11.63 0.73 3.02
CA LEU A 21 12.34 1.61 2.09
C LEU A 21 13.85 1.33 2.04
N MET A 22 14.44 0.97 3.19
CA MET A 22 15.85 0.62 3.29
C MET A 22 16.19 -0.76 2.70
N MET A 23 15.18 -1.60 2.42
CA MET A 23 15.38 -2.93 1.88
C MET A 23 15.47 -2.95 0.34
N PRO A 24 16.35 -3.78 -0.23
CA PRO A 24 16.42 -3.94 -1.67
C PRO A 24 15.18 -4.65 -2.23
N ALA A 25 14.61 -4.11 -3.31
CA ALA A 25 13.39 -4.60 -3.96
C ALA A 25 13.45 -6.07 -4.43
N ALA A 26 14.65 -6.66 -4.51
CA ALA A 26 14.86 -8.06 -4.83
C ALA A 26 14.28 -9.03 -3.78
N ARG A 27 14.13 -8.60 -2.52
CA ARG A 27 13.68 -9.45 -1.40
C ARG A 27 12.21 -9.27 -1.07
N ARG A 28 11.35 -9.40 -2.09
CA ARG A 28 9.90 -9.12 -1.99
C ARG A 28 9.19 -9.91 -0.90
N ASN A 29 9.61 -11.15 -0.62
CA ASN A 29 9.00 -11.97 0.42
C ASN A 29 9.31 -11.46 1.84
N GLU A 30 10.52 -10.99 2.09
CA GLU A 30 10.91 -10.42 3.40
C GLU A 30 10.18 -9.10 3.64
N THR A 31 10.08 -8.24 2.62
CA THR A 31 9.32 -6.99 2.68
C THR A 31 7.85 -7.22 3.01
N ARG A 32 7.22 -8.22 2.37
CA ARG A 32 5.83 -8.61 2.65
C ARG A 32 5.65 -9.13 4.07
N ALA A 33 6.57 -9.95 4.56
CA ALA A 33 6.53 -10.47 5.92
C ALA A 33 6.61 -9.34 6.97
N ILE A 34 7.47 -8.34 6.75
CA ILE A 34 7.59 -7.17 7.63
C ILE A 34 6.30 -6.33 7.60
N ALA A 35 5.75 -6.07 6.41
CA ALA A 35 4.49 -5.33 6.28
C ALA A 35 3.35 -6.04 7.01
N LEU A 36 3.26 -7.37 6.89
CA LEU A 36 2.24 -8.18 7.54
C LEU A 36 2.42 -8.19 9.06
N ALA A 37 3.67 -8.32 9.54
CA ALA A 37 3.97 -8.27 10.96
C ALA A 37 3.59 -6.90 11.56
N ALA A 38 3.94 -5.80 10.89
CA ALA A 38 3.57 -4.45 11.32
C ALA A 38 2.05 -4.27 11.38
N ALA A 39 1.33 -4.67 10.33
CA ALA A 39 -0.12 -4.56 10.28
C ALA A 39 -0.83 -5.47 11.31
N ALA A 40 -0.28 -6.66 11.59
CA ALA A 40 -0.81 -7.54 12.63
C ALA A 40 -0.62 -6.94 14.04
N ILE A 41 0.55 -6.35 14.32
CA ILE A 41 0.79 -5.65 15.59
C ILE A 41 -0.16 -4.46 15.73
N ASP A 42 -0.38 -3.71 14.67
CA ASP A 42 -1.29 -2.55 14.65
C ASP A 42 -2.75 -2.96 14.91
N LEU A 43 -3.19 -4.07 14.31
CA LEU A 43 -4.51 -4.66 14.57
C LEU A 43 -4.66 -5.11 16.03
N LEU A 44 -3.64 -5.74 16.61
CA LEU A 44 -3.67 -6.17 18.02
C LEU A 44 -3.71 -4.97 18.98
N LEU A 45 -2.90 -3.95 18.73
CA LEU A 45 -2.85 -2.73 19.55
C LEU A 45 -4.16 -1.95 19.47
N SER A 46 -4.71 -1.76 18.27
CA SER A 46 -5.99 -1.07 18.07
C SER A 46 -7.16 -1.84 18.73
N GLY A 47 -7.17 -3.18 18.63
CA GLY A 47 -8.10 -4.05 19.36
C GLY A 47 -7.99 -3.91 20.89
N TRP A 48 -6.76 -3.86 21.40
CA TRP A 48 -6.50 -3.64 22.81
C TRP A 48 -7.03 -2.28 23.30
N VAL A 49 -6.76 -1.20 22.56
CA VAL A 49 -7.27 0.16 22.88
C VAL A 49 -8.80 0.17 22.91
N TYR A 50 -9.45 -0.45 21.94
CA TYR A 50 -10.91 -0.50 21.89
C TYR A 50 -11.52 -1.24 23.08
N ILE A 51 -10.97 -2.41 23.44
CA ILE A 51 -11.44 -3.18 24.61
C ILE A 51 -11.22 -2.37 25.90
N GLN A 52 -10.06 -1.74 26.05
CA GLN A 52 -9.76 -0.94 27.24
C GLN A 52 -10.67 0.29 27.36
N TYR A 53 -10.99 0.94 26.24
CA TYR A 53 -11.94 2.04 26.21
C TYR A 53 -13.33 1.61 26.71
N LEU A 54 -13.77 0.42 26.30
CA LEU A 54 -15.06 -0.17 26.69
C LEU A 54 -15.10 -0.49 28.20
N LEU A 55 -14.00 -1.03 28.75
CA LEU A 55 -13.89 -1.37 30.18
C LEU A 55 -13.86 -0.15 31.10
N GLN A 56 -13.36 1.00 30.62
CA GLN A 56 -13.19 2.22 31.42
C GLN A 56 -14.44 3.13 31.43
N GLY A 57 -15.59 2.66 30.93
CA GLY A 57 -16.88 3.32 31.13
C GLY A 57 -17.30 4.32 30.05
N MET A 58 -16.70 4.25 28.85
CA MET A 58 -17.16 4.94 27.63
C MET A 58 -17.47 6.45 27.77
N SER A 59 -16.78 7.16 28.65
CA SER A 59 -17.02 8.59 28.89
C SER A 59 -15.74 9.40 28.79
N GLY A 60 -15.82 10.50 28.03
CA GLY A 60 -14.73 11.45 27.84
C GLY A 60 -13.59 10.95 26.94
N TYR A 61 -12.52 11.73 26.91
CA TYR A 61 -11.27 11.35 26.27
C TYR A 61 -10.51 10.40 27.19
N GLN A 62 -10.05 9.28 26.63
CA GLN A 62 -9.15 8.34 27.28
C GLN A 62 -7.80 8.31 26.55
N PHE A 63 -6.79 7.76 27.21
CA PHE A 63 -5.42 7.68 26.67
C PHE A 63 -4.88 9.06 26.24
N LEU A 64 -5.00 10.07 27.11
CA LEU A 64 -4.47 11.40 26.78
C LEU A 64 -2.94 11.38 26.82
N GLU A 65 -2.33 11.77 25.71
CA GLU A 65 -0.89 12.02 25.61
C GLU A 65 -0.68 13.45 25.11
N GLN A 66 0.15 14.21 25.82
CA GLN A 66 0.43 15.61 25.49
C GLN A 66 1.93 15.78 25.25
N TYR A 67 2.28 16.30 24.08
CA TYR A 67 3.67 16.53 23.69
C TYR A 67 3.86 17.99 23.26
N ASN A 68 4.73 18.71 23.95
CA ASN A 68 5.12 20.06 23.57
C ASN A 68 6.06 20.02 22.37
N TRP A 69 5.49 19.98 21.16
CA TRP A 69 6.26 19.86 19.91
C TRP A 69 7.09 21.11 19.64
N LEU A 70 6.48 22.31 19.73
CA LEU A 70 7.21 23.56 19.55
C LEU A 70 6.85 24.58 20.65
N PRO A 71 7.54 24.53 21.81
CA PRO A 71 7.23 25.39 22.95
C PRO A 71 7.47 26.89 22.66
N GLN A 72 8.37 27.21 21.74
CA GLN A 72 8.67 28.60 21.33
C GLN A 72 7.49 29.27 20.60
N LEU A 73 6.64 28.48 19.94
CA LEU A 73 5.42 28.94 19.27
C LEU A 73 4.15 28.60 20.07
N GLY A 74 4.28 27.98 21.25
CA GLY A 74 3.14 27.51 22.05
C GLY A 74 2.35 26.36 21.40
N ILE A 75 2.97 25.57 20.51
CA ILE A 75 2.31 24.47 19.79
C ILE A 75 2.51 23.16 20.56
N THR A 76 1.40 22.56 20.99
CA THR A 76 1.34 21.29 21.70
C THR A 76 0.50 20.28 20.90
N LEU A 77 1.01 19.06 20.77
CA LEU A 77 0.26 17.94 20.22
C LEU A 77 -0.51 17.24 21.34
N TYR A 78 -1.80 17.06 21.11
CA TYR A 78 -2.70 16.34 21.99
C TYR A 78 -3.20 15.11 21.27
N PHE A 79 -2.86 13.94 21.81
CA PHE A 79 -3.45 12.67 21.42
C PHE A 79 -4.47 12.25 22.47
N GLY A 80 -5.57 11.68 22.02
CA GLY A 80 -6.61 11.15 22.88
C GLY A 80 -7.63 10.41 22.05
N VAL A 81 -8.31 9.45 22.68
CA VAL A 81 -9.34 8.63 22.03
C VAL A 81 -10.66 8.87 22.74
N ASP A 82 -11.69 9.20 21.97
CA ASP A 82 -13.07 9.31 22.41
C ASP A 82 -13.93 8.18 21.83
N GLY A 83 -15.23 8.20 22.14
CA GLY A 83 -16.16 7.16 21.69
C GLY A 83 -16.30 7.04 20.18
N MET A 84 -16.01 8.11 19.42
CA MET A 84 -16.00 8.07 17.95
C MET A 84 -14.65 7.61 17.41
N SER A 85 -13.54 8.07 17.99
CA SER A 85 -12.19 7.71 17.54
C SER A 85 -11.84 6.27 17.86
N ALA A 86 -12.34 5.71 18.99
CA ALA A 86 -12.06 4.33 19.37
C ALA A 86 -12.41 3.28 18.28
N PRO A 87 -13.64 3.25 17.72
CA PRO A 87 -13.98 2.35 16.63
C PRO A 87 -13.25 2.70 15.32
N LEU A 88 -12.93 3.97 15.08
CA LEU A 88 -12.17 4.38 13.89
C LEU A 88 -10.74 3.83 13.92
N VAL A 89 -10.06 3.89 15.07
CA VAL A 89 -8.73 3.32 15.26
C VAL A 89 -8.75 1.80 15.04
N LEU A 90 -9.76 1.12 15.58
CA LEU A 90 -9.96 -0.32 15.33
C LEU A 90 -10.15 -0.62 13.84
N LEU A 91 -10.99 0.16 13.17
CA LEU A 91 -11.25 0.01 11.74
C LEU A 91 -9.98 0.21 10.92
N THR A 92 -9.15 1.21 11.24
CA THR A 92 -7.87 1.42 10.54
C THR A 92 -6.93 0.23 10.67
N GLY A 93 -6.84 -0.41 11.84
CA GLY A 93 -6.03 -1.62 12.02
C GLY A 93 -6.54 -2.79 11.17
N ILE A 94 -7.87 -2.97 11.09
CA ILE A 94 -8.49 -4.01 10.24
C ILE A 94 -8.19 -3.74 8.76
N VAL A 95 -8.33 -2.50 8.31
CA VAL A 95 -8.06 -2.09 6.92
C VAL A 95 -6.59 -2.29 6.58
N MET A 96 -5.66 -1.93 7.47
CA MET A 96 -4.23 -2.14 7.26
C MET A 96 -3.89 -3.63 7.13
N PHE A 97 -4.40 -4.46 8.04
CA PHE A 97 -4.16 -5.91 8.01
C PHE A 97 -4.72 -6.57 6.74
N THR A 98 -5.97 -6.28 6.40
CA THR A 98 -6.60 -6.82 5.19
C THR A 98 -5.97 -6.29 3.91
N GLY A 99 -5.57 -5.01 3.88
CA GLY A 99 -4.87 -4.41 2.74
C GLY A 99 -3.53 -5.09 2.44
N VAL A 100 -2.75 -5.42 3.46
CA VAL A 100 -1.50 -6.17 3.28
C VAL A 100 -1.75 -7.59 2.78
N LEU A 101 -2.79 -8.27 3.29
CA LEU A 101 -3.15 -9.61 2.80
C LEU A 101 -3.55 -9.60 1.31
N ILE A 102 -4.35 -8.62 0.88
CA ILE A 102 -4.78 -8.48 -0.52
C ILE A 102 -3.58 -8.19 -1.44
N SER A 103 -2.66 -7.34 -1.02
CA SER A 103 -1.46 -6.96 -1.81
C SER A 103 -0.54 -8.15 -2.16
N TRP A 104 -0.67 -9.28 -1.45
CA TRP A 104 0.07 -10.49 -1.78
C TRP A 104 -0.39 -11.14 -3.10
N GLY A 105 -1.65 -10.94 -3.49
CA GLY A 105 -2.22 -11.51 -4.71
C GLY A 105 -1.74 -10.87 -6.02
N ASP A 106 -1.12 -9.68 -5.98
CA ASP A 106 -0.77 -8.89 -7.18
C ASP A 106 0.54 -9.33 -7.87
N ASP A 107 0.83 -10.64 -7.92
CA ASP A 107 2.00 -11.19 -8.62
C ASP A 107 1.76 -11.47 -10.12
N ASP A 108 0.56 -11.18 -10.60
CA ASP A 108 0.16 -11.38 -11.99
C ASP A 108 0.69 -10.27 -12.90
N LYS A 109 1.93 -10.47 -13.36
CA LYS A 109 2.57 -9.82 -14.52
C LYS A 109 1.75 -9.86 -15.82
N HIS A 110 0.59 -10.50 -15.84
CA HIS A 110 -0.24 -10.72 -17.03
C HIS A 110 -1.34 -9.66 -17.23
N VAL A 111 -1.67 -8.85 -16.21
CA VAL A 111 -2.70 -7.79 -16.34
C VAL A 111 -2.19 -6.57 -17.13
N LEU A 112 -0.87 -6.30 -17.10
CA LEU A 112 -0.26 -5.20 -17.88
C LEU A 112 -0.13 -5.51 -19.38
N ALA A 113 -0.28 -6.77 -19.80
CA ALA A 113 -0.23 -7.13 -21.22
C ALA A 113 -1.46 -6.66 -22.03
N GLY A 114 -2.55 -6.26 -21.36
CA GLY A 114 -3.79 -5.80 -21.99
C GLY A 114 -3.89 -4.29 -22.25
N ILE A 115 -3.13 -3.46 -21.54
CA ILE A 115 -3.26 -1.98 -21.59
C ILE A 115 -1.97 -1.28 -22.04
N GLN A 116 -0.79 -1.92 -21.95
CA GLN A 116 0.46 -1.38 -22.51
C GLN A 116 0.75 -1.98 -23.90
N GLY A 117 -0.23 -1.92 -24.80
CA GLY A 117 0.09 -1.99 -26.22
C GLY A 117 0.74 -0.68 -26.64
N PRO A 118 1.94 -0.65 -27.26
CA PRO A 118 2.39 0.57 -27.94
C PRO A 118 1.28 1.04 -28.90
N PRO A 119 0.97 2.36 -28.99
CA PRO A 119 -0.17 2.88 -29.76
C PRO A 119 -0.15 2.48 -31.25
N ALA A 120 1.00 2.03 -31.76
CA ALA A 120 1.15 1.52 -33.11
C ALA A 120 0.45 0.16 -33.37
N ARG A 121 0.07 -0.62 -32.33
CA ARG A 121 -0.55 -1.94 -32.53
C ARG A 121 -2.08 -1.95 -32.56
N VAL A 122 -2.75 -0.88 -32.13
CA VAL A 122 -4.22 -0.76 -32.20
C VAL A 122 -4.68 -0.34 -33.61
N LEU A 123 -3.81 0.30 -34.40
CA LEU A 123 -4.07 0.66 -35.80
C LEU A 123 -3.86 -0.49 -36.80
N CYS A 124 -3.53 -1.69 -36.31
CA CYS A 124 -3.48 -2.91 -37.10
C CYS A 124 -4.58 -3.87 -36.66
N LEU A 125 -5.79 -3.35 -36.40
CA LEU A 125 -6.98 -4.18 -36.43
C LEU A 125 -7.34 -4.39 -37.91
N PRO A 126 -7.07 -5.56 -38.53
CA PRO A 126 -7.65 -5.81 -39.83
C PRO A 126 -9.15 -5.96 -39.60
N LEU A 127 -9.94 -5.01 -40.12
CA LEU A 127 -11.33 -5.23 -40.47
C LEU A 127 -11.39 -6.45 -41.39
N ARG A 128 -11.50 -7.64 -40.79
CA ARG A 128 -11.71 -8.90 -41.50
C ARG A 128 -13.21 -9.08 -41.69
N ALA A 129 -13.79 -8.16 -42.46
CA ALA A 129 -14.98 -8.45 -43.24
C ALA A 129 -14.57 -9.33 -44.42
N GLY A 130 -15.29 -10.44 -44.62
CA GLY A 130 -15.32 -11.14 -45.90
C GLY A 130 -14.15 -12.10 -46.15
N GLY A 131 -14.49 -13.38 -46.24
CA GLY A 131 -13.55 -14.43 -46.60
C GLY A 131 -12.89 -14.19 -47.96
N ARG A 132 -11.56 -14.04 -47.95
CA ARG A 132 -10.66 -14.41 -49.06
C ARG A 132 -9.32 -14.81 -48.45
N ARG A 133 -8.83 -16.00 -48.79
CA ARG A 133 -7.49 -16.49 -48.41
C ARG A 133 -6.45 -15.64 -49.14
N VAL A 134 -5.76 -14.75 -48.42
CA VAL A 134 -4.61 -14.03 -48.97
C VAL A 134 -3.36 -14.90 -48.73
N ARG A 135 -2.72 -15.32 -49.84
CA ARG A 135 -1.47 -16.08 -49.87
C ARG A 135 -0.39 -15.35 -49.06
N ARG A 136 0.34 -16.07 -48.20
CA ARG A 136 1.56 -15.56 -47.54
C ARG A 136 2.59 -15.19 -48.60
N VAL A 137 2.86 -13.89 -48.76
CA VAL A 137 4.02 -13.39 -49.48
C VAL A 137 5.21 -13.46 -48.53
N ARG A 138 6.25 -14.20 -48.95
CA ARG A 138 7.50 -14.39 -48.21
C ARG A 138 8.35 -13.11 -48.40
N LEU A 139 8.42 -12.26 -47.37
CA LEU A 139 9.27 -11.06 -47.38
C LEU A 139 10.75 -11.48 -47.31
N PRO A 140 11.62 -11.04 -48.25
CA PRO A 140 13.06 -11.25 -48.16
C PRO A 140 13.66 -10.26 -47.14
N ARG A 141 14.62 -10.74 -46.33
CA ARG A 141 15.37 -9.93 -45.38
C ARG A 141 16.21 -8.87 -46.13
N PRO A 142 16.21 -7.59 -45.73
CA PRO A 142 17.26 -6.68 -46.15
C PRO A 142 18.45 -6.84 -45.20
N VAL A 143 19.52 -7.38 -45.77
CA VAL A 143 20.87 -7.39 -45.21
C VAL A 143 21.43 -5.97 -45.29
N HIS A 144 22.19 -5.59 -44.26
CA HIS A 144 23.00 -4.38 -44.15
C HIS A 144 23.68 -3.94 -45.46
N ALA A 145 23.48 -2.68 -45.85
CA ALA A 145 24.37 -1.80 -46.64
C ALA A 145 23.56 -0.52 -46.89
N VAL A 146 23.95 0.69 -46.51
CA VAL A 146 24.86 1.63 -47.18
C VAL A 146 24.55 2.95 -46.43
N LEU A 147 25.37 3.52 -45.54
CA LEU A 147 26.70 4.13 -45.72
C LEU A 147 26.73 5.24 -46.80
N LEU A 148 26.88 6.49 -46.33
CA LEU A 148 27.37 7.69 -47.03
C LEU A 148 26.40 8.53 -47.87
N LEU A 149 26.48 9.83 -47.54
CA LEU A 149 25.99 11.07 -48.18
C LEU A 149 24.54 11.46 -47.89
#